data_AF-A0A132GRT4-F1
#
_entry.id   AF-A0A132GRT4-F1
#
_cell.length_a   1.000
_cell.length_b   1.000
_cell.length_c   1.000
_cell.angle_alpha   90.00
_cell.angle_beta   90.00
_cell.angle_gamma   90.00
#
_symmetry.space_group_name_H-M   'P 1'
#
loop_
_entity.id
_entity.type
_entity.pdbx_description
1 polymer ?
#
loop_
_entity_poly.entity_id
_entity_poly.type
_entity_poly.pdbx_seq_one_letter_code
_entity_poly.pdbx_strand_id
1 'polypeptide(L)'
;MKLNPFDIDIQPDELARLNTPDSFKNSLTHDDVQLSKDLPIVVKYDYIDLNVTNYHFKQEFLLRDTQEYFTMMKEISSSTINDLERRARRDKSYHFYRSSFSGNIRKAVRQIMPDADESMIVYHFGLYECESKQASRATGERSPRVYFMLGTNGFIYPLFFDPFHELNPLVK
;
A
#
# COMPACT_ATOMS: atom_id res chain seq x y z
N MET A 1 32.36 15.99 -4.97
CA MET A 1 32.77 14.73 -4.33
C MET A 1 32.44 13.61 -5.31
N LYS A 2 33.44 12.98 -5.93
CA LYS A 2 33.21 11.83 -6.83
C LYS A 2 33.15 10.60 -5.93
N LEU A 3 32.01 9.94 -5.88
CA LEU A 3 31.87 8.67 -5.17
C LEU A 3 32.77 7.64 -5.85
N ASN A 4 33.58 6.93 -5.06
CA ASN A 4 34.45 5.87 -5.56
C ASN A 4 33.56 4.65 -5.86
N PRO A 5 33.63 4.02 -7.04
CA PRO A 5 32.79 2.86 -7.39
C PRO A 5 33.02 1.62 -6.51
N PHE A 6 33.94 1.69 -5.55
CA PHE A 6 34.21 0.65 -4.54
C PHE A 6 33.61 0.95 -3.15
N ASP A 7 32.96 2.12 -2.95
CA ASP A 7 32.34 2.49 -1.66
C ASP A 7 30.87 2.04 -1.54
N ILE A 8 30.38 1.30 -2.53
CA ILE A 8 29.02 0.75 -2.56
C ILE A 8 29.19 -0.78 -2.63
N ASP A 9 29.11 -1.44 -1.47
CA ASP A 9 29.10 -2.91 -1.36
C ASP A 9 27.71 -3.45 -1.74
N ILE A 10 27.27 -3.12 -2.94
CA ILE A 10 26.05 -3.66 -3.55
C ILE A 10 26.54 -4.53 -4.69
N GLN A 11 26.27 -5.83 -4.60
CA GLN A 11 26.69 -6.76 -5.62
C GLN A 11 26.01 -6.40 -6.96
N PRO A 12 26.66 -6.64 -8.12
CA PRO A 12 26.09 -6.26 -9.41
C PRO A 12 24.69 -6.85 -9.70
N ASP A 13 24.38 -8.00 -9.13
CA ASP A 13 23.07 -8.65 -9.17
C ASP A 13 22.04 -7.98 -8.25
N GLU A 14 22.44 -7.48 -7.08
CA GLU A 14 21.60 -6.65 -6.21
C GLU A 14 21.29 -5.31 -6.89
N LEU A 15 22.29 -4.68 -7.52
CA LEU A 15 22.11 -3.44 -8.28
C LEU A 15 21.21 -3.66 -9.51
N ALA A 16 21.34 -4.82 -10.17
CA ALA A 16 20.45 -5.21 -11.25
C ALA A 16 19.01 -5.40 -10.73
N ARG A 17 18.79 -6.09 -9.61
CA ARG A 17 17.45 -6.26 -9.01
C ARG A 17 16.80 -4.92 -8.62
N LEU A 18 17.56 -3.98 -8.09
CA LEU A 18 17.08 -2.64 -7.74
C LEU A 18 16.68 -1.81 -8.98
N ASN A 19 17.37 -2.02 -10.11
CA ASN A 19 17.17 -1.25 -11.35
C ASN A 19 16.29 -1.94 -12.40
N THR A 20 16.05 -3.24 -12.26
CA THR A 20 15.10 -3.96 -13.12
C THR A 20 13.70 -3.63 -12.61
N PRO A 21 12.75 -3.25 -13.48
CA PRO A 21 11.35 -3.18 -13.09
C PRO A 21 10.98 -4.54 -12.49
N ASP A 22 10.70 -4.58 -11.19
CA ASP A 22 10.40 -5.81 -10.48
C ASP A 22 9.11 -6.35 -11.09
N SER A 23 9.24 -7.34 -11.99
CA SER A 23 8.06 -7.98 -12.54
C SER A 23 7.49 -8.80 -11.39
N PHE A 24 6.38 -8.35 -10.81
CA PHE A 24 5.66 -9.02 -9.72
C PHE A 24 5.22 -10.47 -10.04
N LYS A 25 5.64 -11.04 -11.17
CA LYS A 25 5.41 -12.42 -11.59
C LYS A 25 6.01 -13.48 -10.64
N ASN A 26 6.74 -13.08 -9.59
CA ASN A 26 7.31 -13.99 -8.61
C ASN A 26 6.53 -13.91 -7.30
N SER A 27 6.04 -15.05 -6.81
CA SER A 27 5.47 -15.15 -5.47
C SER A 27 6.55 -14.82 -4.43
N LEU A 28 6.22 -13.97 -3.44
CA LEU A 28 7.16 -13.58 -2.40
C LEU A 28 7.52 -14.78 -1.52
N THR A 29 8.81 -15.02 -1.30
CA THR A 29 9.26 -15.99 -0.31
C THR A 29 9.07 -15.44 1.10
N HIS A 30 9.12 -16.32 2.11
CA HIS A 30 9.05 -15.87 3.51
C HIS A 30 10.19 -14.89 3.84
N ASP A 31 11.39 -15.14 3.33
CA ASP A 31 12.57 -14.31 3.61
C ASP A 31 12.45 -12.94 2.92
N ASP A 32 11.92 -12.89 1.70
CA ASP A 32 11.62 -11.63 1.01
C ASP A 32 10.65 -10.77 1.83
N VAL A 33 9.62 -11.39 2.42
CA VAL A 33 8.65 -10.69 3.27
C VAL A 33 9.31 -10.15 4.52
N GLN A 34 10.11 -10.96 5.23
CA GLN A 34 10.77 -10.49 6.45
C GLN A 34 11.72 -9.34 6.16
N LEU A 35 12.60 -9.49 5.16
CA LEU A 35 13.52 -8.46 4.75
C LEU A 35 12.80 -7.16 4.37
N SER A 36 11.74 -7.26 3.56
CA SER A 36 11.00 -6.08 3.10
C SER A 36 10.28 -5.35 4.24
N LYS A 37 9.92 -6.05 5.31
CA LYS A 37 9.27 -5.43 6.47
C LYS A 37 10.24 -4.69 7.39
N ASP A 38 11.54 -4.98 7.30
CA ASP A 38 12.61 -4.37 8.11
C ASP A 38 13.39 -3.27 7.38
N LEU A 39 13.20 -3.14 6.06
CA LEU A 39 13.82 -2.08 5.27
C LEU A 39 12.97 -0.79 5.25
N PRO A 40 13.61 0.39 5.08
CA PRO A 40 12.90 1.62 4.80
C PRO A 40 12.03 1.50 3.54
N ILE A 41 10.83 2.06 3.60
CA ILE A 41 9.85 1.90 2.53
C ILE A 41 10.23 2.73 1.29
N VAL A 42 10.17 2.09 0.12
CA VAL A 42 10.25 2.75 -1.20
C VAL A 42 8.93 2.61 -1.93
N VAL A 43 8.37 3.73 -2.38
CA VAL A 43 7.07 3.75 -3.05
C VAL A 43 7.24 3.60 -4.57
N LYS A 44 6.54 2.64 -5.15
CA LYS A 44 6.52 2.33 -6.58
C LYS A 44 5.09 2.45 -7.11
N TYR A 45 4.87 3.28 -8.11
CA TYR A 45 3.52 3.59 -8.60
C TYR A 45 3.08 2.75 -9.82
N ASP A 46 3.85 1.72 -10.18
CA ASP A 46 3.65 0.92 -11.39
C ASP A 46 2.27 0.25 -11.50
N TYR A 47 1.64 -0.04 -10.35
CA TYR A 47 0.33 -0.72 -10.27
C TYR A 47 -0.80 0.17 -9.74
N ILE A 48 -0.61 1.49 -9.72
CA ILE A 48 -1.67 2.40 -9.25
C ILE A 48 -2.89 2.33 -10.19
N ASP A 49 -4.06 2.10 -9.61
CA ASP A 49 -5.31 2.15 -10.37
C ASP A 49 -5.68 3.60 -10.66
N LEU A 50 -5.66 3.99 -11.92
CA LEU A 50 -6.03 5.33 -12.35
C LEU A 50 -7.45 5.40 -12.92
N ASN A 51 -8.04 4.32 -13.43
CA ASN A 51 -9.35 4.37 -14.09
C ASN A 51 -9.98 3.00 -14.38
N VAL A 52 -9.50 1.92 -13.75
CA VAL A 52 -9.97 0.55 -14.03
C VAL A 52 -11.08 0.16 -13.08
N THR A 53 -10.89 0.36 -11.77
CA THR A 53 -11.87 -0.03 -10.75
C THR A 53 -12.65 1.17 -10.22
N ASN A 54 -13.74 0.93 -9.48
CA ASN A 54 -14.46 2.01 -8.77
C ASN A 54 -13.67 2.62 -7.59
N TYR A 55 -12.43 2.18 -7.37
CA TYR A 55 -11.53 2.59 -6.30
C TYR A 55 -10.25 3.24 -6.86
N HIS A 56 -10.34 3.80 -8.07
CA HIS A 56 -9.21 4.42 -8.75
C HIS A 56 -8.84 5.80 -8.21
N PHE A 57 -7.61 6.24 -8.41
CA PHE A 57 -7.11 7.54 -7.96
C PHE A 57 -7.58 8.75 -8.78
N LYS A 58 -8.18 8.57 -9.98
CA LYS A 58 -8.86 9.67 -10.70
C LYS A 58 -10.24 10.04 -10.14
N GLN A 59 -10.68 9.42 -9.04
CA GLN A 59 -11.90 9.85 -8.35
C GLN A 59 -11.69 11.24 -7.74
N GLU A 60 -12.76 11.88 -7.30
CA GLU A 60 -12.65 13.12 -6.56
C GLU A 60 -11.82 12.92 -5.28
N PHE A 61 -10.72 13.67 -5.19
CA PHE A 61 -9.88 13.80 -4.00
C PHE A 61 -10.21 15.13 -3.33
N LEU A 62 -10.80 15.08 -2.13
CA LEU A 62 -11.09 16.30 -1.38
C LEU A 62 -9.79 16.90 -0.84
N LEU A 63 -9.83 18.19 -0.49
CA LEU A 63 -8.68 18.86 0.14
C LEU A 63 -8.20 18.11 1.39
N ARG A 64 -9.14 17.67 2.24
CA ARG A 64 -8.85 16.86 3.43
C ARG A 64 -8.18 15.53 3.08
N ASP A 65 -8.68 14.81 2.07
CA ASP A 65 -8.07 13.56 1.61
C ASP A 65 -6.61 13.78 1.20
N THR A 66 -6.36 14.87 0.48
CA THR A 66 -5.03 15.23 -0.01
C THR A 66 -4.06 15.51 1.14
N GLN A 67 -4.49 16.32 2.12
CA GLN A 67 -3.69 16.67 3.29
C GLN A 67 -3.35 15.43 4.13
N GLU A 68 -4.33 14.59 4.43
CA GLU A 68 -4.12 13.37 5.21
C GLU A 68 -3.30 12.33 4.46
N TYR A 69 -3.48 12.22 3.13
CA TYR A 69 -2.66 11.34 2.30
C TYR A 69 -1.18 11.71 2.39
N PHE A 70 -0.82 12.99 2.23
CA PHE A 70 0.58 13.40 2.33
C PHE A 70 1.14 13.28 3.75
N THR A 71 0.33 13.52 4.79
CA THR A 71 0.72 13.27 6.18
C THR A 71 1.09 11.81 6.39
N MET A 72 0.23 10.89 5.95
CA MET A 72 0.46 9.46 6.12
C MET A 72 1.60 8.95 5.22
N MET A 73 1.68 9.39 3.97
CA MET A 73 2.77 8.98 3.07
C MET A 73 4.13 9.48 3.54
N LYS A 74 4.22 10.67 4.15
CA LYS A 74 5.45 11.13 4.80
C LYS A 74 5.86 10.15 5.89
N GLU A 75 4.93 9.74 6.75
CA GLU A 75 5.21 8.81 7.82
C GLU A 75 5.67 7.44 7.29
N ILE A 76 4.90 6.87 6.35
CA ILE A 76 5.21 5.60 5.68
C ILE A 76 6.61 5.64 5.06
N SER A 77 6.94 6.70 4.31
CA SER A 77 8.25 6.82 3.64
C SER A 77 9.44 6.96 4.60
N SER A 78 9.18 7.24 5.88
CA SER A 78 10.20 7.39 6.92
C SER A 78 10.25 6.23 7.91
N SER A 79 9.47 5.18 7.66
CA SER A 79 9.29 4.04 8.57
C SER A 79 9.52 2.70 7.87
N THR A 80 9.57 1.64 8.66
CA THR A 80 9.50 0.24 8.20
C THR A 80 8.08 -0.30 8.41
N ILE A 81 7.67 -1.34 7.70
CA ILE A 81 6.36 -1.97 7.92
C ILE A 81 6.24 -2.50 9.35
N ASN A 82 7.31 -3.06 9.91
CA ASN A 82 7.30 -3.57 11.28
C ASN A 82 7.07 -2.46 12.31
N ASP A 83 7.59 -1.24 12.08
CA ASP A 83 7.33 -0.10 12.95
C ASP A 83 5.90 0.43 12.82
N LEU A 84 5.37 0.50 11.60
CA LEU A 84 3.98 0.86 11.35
C LEU A 84 3.02 -0.13 12.04
N GLU A 85 3.26 -1.44 11.93
CA GLU A 85 2.48 -2.47 12.62
C GLU A 85 2.58 -2.34 14.15
N ARG A 86 3.79 -2.05 14.67
CA ARG A 86 4.00 -1.85 16.10
C ARG A 86 3.22 -0.65 16.61
N ARG A 87 3.17 0.44 15.83
CA ARG A 87 2.37 1.63 16.15
C ARG A 87 0.88 1.33 16.11
N ALA A 88 0.39 0.65 15.07
CA ALA A 88 -1.01 0.23 14.95
C ALA A 88 -1.49 -0.66 16.12
N ARG A 89 -0.61 -1.50 16.67
CA ARG A 89 -0.92 -2.32 17.85
C ARG A 89 -1.04 -1.49 19.14
N ARG A 90 -0.31 -0.38 19.23
CA ARG A 90 -0.31 0.52 20.40
C ARG A 90 -1.43 1.55 20.33
N ASP A 91 -1.75 2.01 19.14
CA ASP A 91 -2.75 3.02 18.87
C ASP A 91 -3.76 2.51 17.85
N LYS A 92 -4.95 2.15 18.34
CA LYS A 92 -6.04 1.64 17.49
C LYS A 92 -6.58 2.70 16.52
N SER A 93 -6.33 3.99 16.76
CA SER A 93 -6.73 5.08 15.86
C SER A 93 -5.78 5.27 14.68
N TYR A 94 -4.64 4.57 14.67
CA TYR A 94 -3.63 4.70 13.62
C TYR A 94 -4.00 3.98 12.30
N HIS A 95 -5.12 3.24 12.28
CA HIS A 95 -5.79 2.65 11.11
C HIS A 95 -4.90 2.00 10.03
N PHE A 96 -3.78 1.40 10.41
CA PHE A 96 -2.89 0.66 9.51
C PHE A 96 -3.05 -0.84 9.73
N TYR A 97 -3.47 -1.59 8.71
CA TYR A 97 -3.77 -3.02 8.84
C TYR A 97 -3.37 -3.82 7.62
N ARG A 98 -3.03 -5.10 7.84
CA ARG A 98 -2.97 -6.09 6.79
C ARG A 98 -4.39 -6.47 6.36
N SER A 99 -4.64 -6.46 5.06
CA SER A 99 -5.88 -6.92 4.45
C SER A 99 -5.77 -8.37 4.01
N SER A 100 -6.82 -9.15 4.28
CA SER A 100 -6.97 -10.47 3.68
C SER A 100 -7.15 -10.34 2.17
N PHE A 101 -6.42 -11.13 1.39
CA PHE A 101 -6.57 -11.19 -0.06
C PHE A 101 -7.80 -12.02 -0.47
N SER A 102 -8.99 -11.50 -0.18
CA SER A 102 -10.27 -12.18 -0.44
C SER A 102 -11.36 -11.18 -0.82
N GLY A 103 -12.56 -11.68 -1.14
CA GLY A 103 -13.75 -10.84 -1.34
C GLY A 103 -13.56 -9.73 -2.38
N ASN A 104 -13.91 -8.50 -1.99
CA ASN A 104 -13.84 -7.32 -2.85
C ASN A 104 -12.40 -6.92 -3.19
N ILE A 105 -11.46 -7.06 -2.24
CA ILE A 105 -10.04 -6.77 -2.47
C ILE A 105 -9.50 -7.66 -3.58
N ARG A 106 -9.70 -8.98 -3.49
CA ARG A 106 -9.24 -9.92 -4.54
C ARG A 106 -9.85 -9.59 -5.89
N LYS A 107 -11.15 -9.24 -5.93
CA LYS A 107 -11.84 -8.85 -7.17
C LYS A 107 -11.24 -7.59 -7.78
N ALA A 108 -10.98 -6.56 -6.97
CA ALA A 108 -10.40 -5.30 -7.44
C ALA A 108 -8.95 -5.48 -7.91
N VAL A 109 -8.11 -6.16 -7.14
CA VAL A 109 -6.72 -6.44 -7.54
C VAL A 109 -6.66 -7.18 -8.88
N ARG A 110 -7.50 -8.21 -9.07
CA ARG A 110 -7.53 -8.97 -10.33
C ARG A 110 -8.03 -8.20 -11.55
N GLN A 111 -8.62 -7.01 -11.38
CA GLN A 111 -8.98 -6.14 -12.51
C GLN A 111 -7.77 -5.40 -13.07
N ILE A 112 -6.82 -4.99 -12.21
CA ILE A 112 -5.59 -4.29 -12.62
C ILE A 112 -4.40 -5.23 -12.80
N MET A 113 -4.42 -6.38 -12.12
CA MET A 113 -3.38 -7.41 -12.14
C MET A 113 -4.05 -8.80 -12.28
N PRO A 114 -4.43 -9.24 -13.50
CA PRO A 114 -5.17 -10.49 -13.70
C PRO A 114 -4.48 -11.74 -13.16
N ASP A 115 -3.15 -11.75 -13.17
CA ASP A 115 -2.31 -12.86 -12.70
C ASP A 115 -2.07 -12.86 -11.18
N ALA A 116 -2.71 -11.95 -10.45
CA ALA A 116 -2.61 -11.84 -8.99
C ALA A 116 -3.04 -13.12 -8.25
N ASP A 117 -2.09 -13.70 -7.50
CA ASP A 117 -2.27 -14.90 -6.70
C ASP A 117 -2.49 -14.60 -5.20
N GLU A 118 -2.76 -15.65 -4.42
CA GLU A 118 -3.10 -15.53 -2.99
C GLU A 118 -1.89 -15.29 -2.06
N SER A 119 -0.66 -15.36 -2.58
CA SER A 119 0.56 -15.02 -1.84
C SER A 119 0.74 -13.50 -1.69
N MET A 120 0.00 -12.69 -2.47
CA MET A 120 0.01 -11.24 -2.37
C MET A 120 -0.30 -10.75 -0.95
N ILE A 121 0.56 -9.88 -0.44
CA ILE A 121 0.37 -9.24 0.86
C ILE A 121 -0.13 -7.82 0.62
N VAL A 122 -1.41 -7.61 0.94
CA VAL A 122 -2.05 -6.30 0.83
C VAL A 122 -2.17 -5.68 2.21
N TYR A 123 -1.82 -4.40 2.32
CA TYR A 123 -2.05 -3.55 3.47
C TYR A 123 -3.00 -2.42 3.09
N HIS A 124 -3.59 -1.79 4.10
CA HIS A 124 -4.27 -0.52 3.93
C HIS A 124 -4.02 0.39 5.12
N PHE A 125 -4.16 1.69 4.87
CA PHE A 125 -4.22 2.70 5.91
C PHE A 125 -5.43 3.62 5.75
N GLY A 126 -5.94 4.11 6.88
CA GLY A 126 -6.96 5.14 6.94
C GLY A 126 -6.40 6.55 6.84
N LEU A 127 -7.09 7.42 6.10
CA LEU A 127 -6.81 8.86 6.10
C LEU A 127 -7.52 9.55 7.27
N TYR A 128 -8.81 9.26 7.42
CA TYR A 128 -9.63 9.68 8.56
C TYR A 128 -10.84 8.76 8.66
N GLU A 129 -11.56 8.86 9.78
CA GLU A 129 -12.80 8.15 10.02
C GLU A 129 -14.02 9.06 9.82
N CYS A 130 -15.11 8.47 9.35
CA CYS A 130 -16.43 9.10 9.37
C CYS A 130 -17.01 9.07 10.79
N GLU A 131 -17.77 10.10 11.16
CA GLU A 131 -18.36 10.20 12.49
C GLU A 131 -19.48 9.17 12.70
N SER A 132 -20.27 8.90 11.64
CA SER A 132 -21.38 7.93 11.70
C SER A 132 -20.93 6.47 11.79
N LYS A 133 -19.62 6.21 11.56
CA LYS A 133 -19.04 4.86 11.36
C LYS A 133 -19.66 4.09 10.19
N GLN A 134 -20.41 4.76 9.31
CA GLN A 134 -21.04 4.20 8.13
C GLN A 134 -20.77 5.08 6.90
N ALA A 135 -19.58 4.95 6.32
CA ALA A 135 -19.26 5.61 5.07
C ALA A 135 -20.14 5.07 3.92
N SER A 136 -20.60 5.95 3.04
CA SER A 136 -21.50 5.59 1.95
C SER A 136 -21.47 6.61 0.82
N ARG A 137 -21.41 6.11 -0.42
CA ARG A 137 -21.57 6.93 -1.63
C ARG A 137 -22.90 7.67 -1.67
N ALA A 138 -23.97 7.07 -1.13
CA ALA A 138 -25.31 7.65 -1.19
C ALA A 138 -25.48 8.87 -0.28
N THR A 139 -24.77 8.91 0.85
CA THR A 139 -24.79 10.04 1.79
C THR A 139 -23.66 11.03 1.53
N GLY A 140 -22.65 10.63 0.75
CA GLY A 140 -21.42 11.39 0.56
C GLY A 140 -20.47 11.34 1.76
N GLU A 141 -20.82 10.60 2.81
CA GLU A 141 -19.98 10.47 4.00
C GLU A 141 -18.82 9.51 3.75
N ARG A 142 -17.58 9.99 3.95
CA ARG A 142 -16.35 9.31 3.55
C ARG A 142 -15.60 8.77 4.76
N SER A 143 -15.00 7.59 4.59
CA SER A 143 -13.97 7.05 5.50
C SER A 143 -12.83 6.49 4.65
N PRO A 144 -11.96 7.35 4.09
CA PRO A 144 -11.09 6.96 3.01
C PRO A 144 -9.99 6.00 3.44
N ARG A 145 -9.73 5.00 2.59
CA ARG A 145 -8.65 4.02 2.71
C ARG A 145 -7.78 4.04 1.47
N VAL A 146 -6.48 3.88 1.68
CA VAL A 146 -5.52 3.60 0.60
C VAL A 146 -5.00 2.20 0.79
N TYR A 147 -5.07 1.41 -0.28
CA TYR A 147 -4.57 0.04 -0.31
C TYR A 147 -3.25 0.00 -1.06
N PHE A 148 -2.31 -0.79 -0.56
CA PHE A 148 -1.05 -1.02 -1.23
C PHE A 148 -0.62 -2.48 -1.06
N MET A 149 0.18 -2.95 -2.01
CA MET A 149 0.82 -4.25 -1.95
C MET A 149 2.25 -4.12 -1.43
N LEU A 150 2.68 -5.09 -0.62
CA LEU A 150 4.07 -5.28 -0.26
C LEU A 150 4.81 -6.01 -1.41
N GLY A 151 5.97 -5.51 -1.80
CA GLY A 151 6.90 -6.18 -2.70
C GLY A 151 8.19 -6.60 -2.02
N THR A 152 9.23 -6.84 -2.81
CA THR A 152 10.58 -7.15 -2.32
C THR A 152 11.33 -5.87 -1.91
N ASN A 153 12.42 -6.00 -1.16
CA ASN A 153 13.38 -4.92 -0.86
C ASN A 153 12.76 -3.65 -0.25
N GLY A 154 11.70 -3.81 0.56
CA GLY A 154 10.99 -2.67 1.18
C GLY A 154 10.08 -1.90 0.21
N PHE A 155 9.82 -2.44 -0.98
CA PHE A 155 8.96 -1.79 -1.95
C PHE A 155 7.49 -1.91 -1.54
N ILE A 156 6.76 -0.81 -1.69
CA ILE A 156 5.31 -0.82 -1.66
C ILE A 156 4.74 -0.31 -2.97
N TYR A 157 3.61 -0.87 -3.36
CA TYR A 157 2.90 -0.51 -4.57
C TYR A 157 1.50 -0.02 -4.21
N PRO A 158 1.24 1.31 -4.16
CA PRO A 158 -0.12 1.82 -4.02
C PRO A 158 -1.02 1.28 -5.14
N LEU A 159 -2.18 0.77 -4.76
CA LEU A 159 -3.14 0.14 -5.67
C LEU A 159 -4.40 0.98 -5.80
N PHE A 160 -5.10 1.21 -4.69
CA PHE A 160 -6.46 1.77 -4.70
C PHE A 160 -6.63 2.91 -3.71
N PHE A 161 -7.53 3.83 -4.08
CA PHE A 161 -8.15 4.82 -3.21
C PHE A 161 -9.64 4.51 -3.07
N ASP A 162 -10.03 4.08 -1.87
CA ASP A 162 -11.40 3.73 -1.53
C ASP A 162 -11.98 4.78 -0.56
N PRO A 163 -12.67 5.80 -1.08
CA PRO A 163 -13.17 6.89 -0.24
C PRO A 163 -14.29 6.49 0.73
N PHE A 164 -14.91 5.33 0.52
CA PHE A 164 -16.12 4.91 1.25
C PHE A 164 -15.95 3.59 2.01
N HIS A 165 -14.72 3.06 2.10
CA HIS A 165 -14.41 1.82 2.82
C HIS A 165 -15.21 0.59 2.33
N GLU A 166 -15.45 0.50 1.03
CA GLU A 166 -16.24 -0.55 0.37
C GLU A 166 -15.42 -1.81 0.04
N LEU A 167 -14.09 -1.69 -0.06
CA LEU A 167 -13.19 -2.82 -0.32
C LEU A 167 -13.07 -3.74 0.90
N ASN A 168 -13.13 -3.18 2.11
CA ASN A 168 -13.08 -3.93 3.36
C ASN A 168 -14.15 -3.41 4.35
N PRO A 169 -15.44 -3.58 4.04
CA PRO A 169 -16.50 -2.99 4.85
C PRO A 169 -16.46 -3.55 6.27
N LEU A 170 -16.72 -2.68 7.26
CA LEU A 170 -16.98 -3.13 8.62
C LEU A 170 -18.17 -4.10 8.59
N VAL A 171 -17.99 -5.28 9.18
CA VAL A 171 -19.06 -6.27 9.29
C VAL A 171 -20.23 -5.61 10.01
N LYS A 172 -21.40 -5.60 9.38
CA LYS A 172 -22.66 -5.12 9.97
C LYS A 172 -23.11 -6.03 11.11
#